data_AF-A0A7S1A7Z4-F1
#
_entry.id   AF-A0A7S1A7Z4-F1
#
_cell.length_a   1.000
_cell.length_b   1.000
_cell.length_c   1.000
_cell.angle_alpha   90.00
_cell.angle_beta   90.00
_cell.angle_gamma   90.00
#
_symmetry.space_group_name_H-M   'P 1'
#
loop_
_entity.id
_entity.type
_entity.pdbx_description
1 polymer ?
#
loop_
_entity_poly.entity_id
_entity_poly.type
_entity_poly.pdbx_seq_one_letter_code
_entity_poly.pdbx_strand_id
1 'polypeptide(L)'
;MKKWQEMPYSVLDSDDSTAHRHVMLRLFGAVLPISYVWLLPLLASESIGFAHRCPTYPQCVQTGTSVSNYICTPSATGMMYACFFYPCLHAWFNVRALGAWNVEKLTVVTFQVLFNLFLMFPLIYVRHEHSAVVSLFALTGLGHFCIVESHCVQEMRKTVRVLIATAMASFLGVGCCAAIATIDKHWLPIHAPHLFYLFEATGLTSIVLLTLLWKGKEWQAHKTVKRSHTGEWYLRLAVTCVPVFYLCLLIPLSAPAIGFGHRCEGWPRCDLFGATLSDFIRTPEATGAMGAVFFYPCLHAWLNVHDAVRHSPIDLRAAKVTVVAFQATFGLNLGLANYSSYWVWRLPQAFFAVFAIAHLIIMLRLCHDTRRFHMWLCASCVTVTFTALLILTVVGHSNPTLLPEHAPYLYFVLEVIGYSVVAVAPAFFYVDEEALIARNRANGNSLS
;
A
#
# COMPACT_ATOMS: atom_id res chain seq x y z
N MET A 1 -30.92 14.68 -31.18
CA MET A 1 -30.23 13.37 -31.10
C MET A 1 -29.38 13.00 -32.33
N LYS A 2 -29.46 13.67 -33.49
CA LYS A 2 -28.66 13.35 -34.69
C LYS A 2 -27.25 13.97 -34.79
N LYS A 3 -26.81 14.80 -33.83
CA LYS A 3 -25.56 15.59 -33.94
C LYS A 3 -24.30 14.92 -33.37
N TRP A 4 -24.38 13.64 -32.97
CA TRP A 4 -23.25 12.88 -32.41
C TRP A 4 -22.61 11.90 -33.42
N GLN A 5 -23.17 11.75 -34.62
CA GLN A 5 -22.67 10.81 -35.64
C GLN A 5 -21.61 11.41 -36.58
N GLU A 6 -21.31 12.70 -36.47
CA GLU A 6 -20.37 13.40 -37.37
C GLU A 6 -19.07 13.83 -36.68
N MET A 7 -18.76 13.33 -35.48
CA MET A 7 -17.41 13.51 -34.94
C MET A 7 -16.45 12.57 -35.68
N PRO A 8 -15.49 13.09 -36.45
CA PRO A 8 -14.51 12.24 -37.11
C PRO A 8 -13.72 11.47 -36.05
N TYR A 9 -13.71 10.15 -36.17
CA TYR A 9 -13.00 9.20 -35.31
C TYR A 9 -11.45 9.37 -35.35
N SER A 10 -10.94 10.38 -36.04
CA SER A 10 -9.51 10.60 -36.30
C SER A 10 -8.77 11.39 -35.21
N VAL A 11 -9.35 11.59 -34.02
CA VAL A 11 -8.67 12.21 -32.85
C VAL A 11 -8.44 11.17 -31.73
N LEU A 12 -8.45 9.89 -32.08
CA LEU A 12 -8.17 8.77 -31.17
C LEU A 12 -6.82 8.07 -31.45
N ASP A 13 -5.94 8.68 -32.24
CA ASP A 13 -4.50 8.37 -32.24
C ASP A 13 -3.81 9.00 -31.01
N SER A 14 -4.42 8.82 -29.83
CA SER A 14 -3.72 9.06 -28.57
C SER A 14 -2.76 7.90 -28.34
N ASP A 15 -1.61 7.98 -29.01
CA ASP A 15 -0.34 7.37 -28.64
C ASP A 15 -0.45 5.90 -28.19
N ASP A 16 -0.46 4.99 -29.16
CA ASP A 16 -0.51 3.51 -29.02
C ASP A 16 0.52 2.98 -27.98
N SER A 17 1.58 3.74 -27.72
CA SER A 17 2.57 3.47 -26.68
C SER A 17 2.01 3.50 -25.25
N THR A 18 0.97 4.30 -24.99
CA THR A 18 0.32 4.43 -23.67
C THR A 18 -0.61 3.25 -23.40
N ALA A 19 -1.33 2.76 -24.42
CA ALA A 19 -2.18 1.58 -24.33
C ALA A 19 -1.34 0.34 -23.98
N HIS A 20 -0.21 0.14 -24.68
CA HIS A 20 0.70 -0.98 -24.43
C HIS A 20 1.29 -0.95 -23.01
N ARG A 21 1.69 0.24 -22.52
CA ARG A 21 2.19 0.41 -21.14
C ARG A 21 1.14 0.09 -20.09
N HIS A 22 -0.11 0.50 -20.29
CA HIS A 22 -1.19 0.18 -19.36
C HIS A 22 -1.51 -1.32 -19.33
N VAL A 23 -1.49 -1.99 -20.48
CA VAL A 23 -1.67 -3.45 -20.56
C VAL A 23 -0.56 -4.18 -19.81
N MET A 24 0.70 -3.79 -20.03
CA MET A 24 1.85 -4.40 -19.33
C MET A 24 1.77 -4.18 -17.82
N LEU A 25 1.46 -2.97 -17.35
CA LEU A 25 1.32 -2.69 -15.92
C LEU A 25 0.20 -3.50 -15.28
N ARG A 26 -0.93 -3.68 -15.97
CA ARG A 26 -2.03 -4.52 -15.49
C ARG A 26 -1.64 -6.00 -15.47
N LEU A 27 -0.93 -6.48 -16.49
CA LEU A 27 -0.44 -7.86 -16.56
C LEU A 27 0.56 -8.14 -15.44
N PHE A 28 1.58 -7.28 -15.25
CA PHE A 28 2.52 -7.40 -14.14
C PHE A 28 1.81 -7.31 -12.79
N GLY A 29 0.87 -6.39 -12.65
CA GLY A 29 0.04 -6.25 -11.46
C GLY A 29 -0.86 -7.45 -11.17
N ALA A 30 -1.10 -8.35 -12.13
CA ALA A 30 -1.86 -9.57 -11.92
C ALA A 30 -0.97 -10.81 -11.76
N VAL A 31 0.03 -10.98 -12.63
CA VAL A 31 0.93 -12.13 -12.62
C VAL A 31 1.75 -12.15 -11.33
N LEU A 32 2.30 -11.02 -10.90
CA LEU A 32 3.15 -10.96 -9.73
C LEU A 32 2.45 -11.43 -8.43
N PRO A 33 1.28 -10.90 -8.04
CA PRO A 33 0.56 -11.41 -6.86
C PRO A 33 0.14 -12.88 -6.98
N ILE A 34 -0.31 -13.32 -8.17
CA ILE A 34 -0.69 -14.72 -8.38
C ILE A 34 0.55 -15.61 -8.18
N SER A 35 1.63 -15.36 -8.92
CA SER A 35 2.88 -16.10 -8.78
C SER A 35 3.37 -16.09 -7.35
N TYR A 36 3.32 -14.95 -6.67
CA TYR A 36 3.75 -14.83 -5.28
C TYR A 36 2.98 -15.79 -4.36
N VAL A 37 1.65 -15.77 -4.37
CA VAL A 37 0.83 -16.63 -3.50
C VAL A 37 1.05 -18.11 -3.78
N TRP A 38 1.14 -18.51 -5.05
CA TRP A 38 1.39 -19.90 -5.44
C TRP A 38 2.81 -20.38 -5.17
N LEU A 39 3.79 -19.47 -5.11
CA LEU A 39 5.18 -19.79 -4.78
C LEU A 39 5.48 -19.80 -3.27
N LEU A 40 4.53 -19.38 -2.41
CA LEU A 40 4.73 -19.36 -0.95
C LEU A 40 5.27 -20.68 -0.35
N PRO A 41 4.79 -21.88 -0.73
CA PRO A 41 5.34 -23.13 -0.22
C PRO A 41 6.82 -23.33 -0.59
N LEU A 42 7.21 -22.95 -1.80
CA LEU A 42 8.61 -23.00 -2.25
C LEU A 42 9.45 -21.98 -1.49
N LEU A 43 8.95 -20.74 -1.35
CA LEU A 43 9.61 -19.66 -0.61
C LEU A 43 9.76 -19.99 0.89
N ALA A 44 8.93 -20.89 1.42
CA ALA A 44 9.00 -21.38 2.80
C ALA A 44 9.96 -22.56 2.97
N SER A 45 10.56 -23.08 1.90
CA SER A 45 11.54 -24.16 2.01
C SER A 45 12.73 -23.75 2.89
N GLU A 46 13.30 -24.72 3.61
CA GLU A 46 14.41 -24.49 4.53
C GLU A 46 15.64 -23.89 3.86
N SER A 47 15.84 -24.15 2.56
CA SER A 47 16.94 -23.57 1.78
C SER A 47 16.74 -22.10 1.43
N ILE A 48 15.50 -21.59 1.41
CA ILE A 48 15.18 -20.19 1.08
C ILE A 48 14.87 -19.38 2.33
N GLY A 49 14.03 -19.91 3.23
CA GLY A 49 13.66 -19.25 4.49
C GLY A 49 12.94 -17.91 4.34
N PHE A 50 12.35 -17.61 3.17
CA PHE A 50 11.71 -16.33 2.90
C PHE A 50 10.31 -16.24 3.51
N ALA A 51 9.52 -17.31 3.36
CA ALA A 51 8.19 -17.44 3.95
C ALA A 51 8.25 -18.33 5.20
N HIS A 52 7.30 -18.16 6.11
CA HIS A 52 7.24 -18.93 7.34
C HIS A 52 6.83 -20.38 7.06
N ARG A 53 7.58 -21.33 7.60
CA ARG A 53 7.22 -22.75 7.64
C ARG A 53 6.96 -23.13 9.09
N CYS A 54 5.76 -23.61 9.38
CA CYS A 54 5.42 -24.03 10.74
C CYS A 54 6.29 -25.23 11.18
N PRO A 55 6.52 -25.42 12.50
CA PRO A 55 7.38 -26.51 12.99
C PRO A 55 6.91 -27.91 12.59
N THR A 56 5.60 -28.13 12.48
CA THR A 56 4.98 -29.44 12.17
C THR A 56 4.64 -29.60 10.69
N TYR A 57 5.31 -28.88 9.79
CA TYR A 57 4.95 -28.87 8.36
C TYR A 57 4.88 -30.29 7.75
N PRO A 58 3.84 -30.61 6.96
CA PRO A 58 2.76 -29.73 6.47
C PRO A 58 1.55 -29.64 7.43
N GLN A 59 1.60 -30.28 8.59
CA GLN A 59 0.55 -30.34 9.61
C GLN A 59 0.49 -29.07 10.47
N CYS A 60 0.48 -27.90 9.83
CA CYS A 60 0.40 -26.62 10.52
C CYS A 60 -0.95 -26.43 11.19
N VAL A 61 -0.98 -25.97 12.45
CA VAL A 61 -2.21 -25.62 13.21
C VAL A 61 -3.39 -26.59 12.97
N GLN A 62 -4.62 -26.19 13.26
CA GLN A 62 -5.79 -27.10 13.16
C GLN A 62 -6.33 -27.21 11.72
N THR A 63 -5.99 -26.25 10.87
CA THR A 63 -6.53 -26.12 9.50
C THR A 63 -5.56 -26.62 8.42
N GLY A 64 -4.36 -27.07 8.80
CA GLY A 64 -3.26 -27.30 7.87
C GLY A 64 -2.53 -26.00 7.50
N THR A 65 -1.78 -26.05 6.39
CA THR A 65 -1.15 -24.87 5.80
C THR A 65 -2.17 -23.85 5.29
N SER A 66 -1.92 -22.57 5.53
CA SER A 66 -2.69 -21.43 5.03
C SER A 66 -1.75 -20.39 4.40
N VAL A 67 -2.28 -19.50 3.56
CA VAL A 67 -1.56 -18.32 3.04
C VAL A 67 -1.06 -17.49 4.23
N SER A 68 -1.91 -17.28 5.23
CA SER A 68 -1.55 -16.58 6.46
C SER A 68 -0.39 -17.23 7.19
N ASN A 69 -0.34 -18.57 7.28
CA ASN A 69 0.81 -19.27 7.86
C ASN A 69 2.11 -18.97 7.12
N TYR A 70 2.09 -18.93 5.78
CA TYR A 70 3.29 -18.69 5.00
C TYR A 70 3.77 -17.25 5.07
N ILE A 71 2.85 -16.28 5.10
CA ILE A 71 3.26 -14.87 5.10
C ILE A 71 3.71 -14.37 6.48
N CYS A 72 3.72 -15.18 7.53
CA CYS A 72 4.08 -14.76 8.89
C CYS A 72 5.56 -14.32 9.08
N THR A 73 6.41 -14.30 8.04
CA THR A 73 7.75 -13.65 8.10
C THR A 73 7.67 -12.19 7.65
N PRO A 74 8.67 -11.34 7.99
CA PRO A 74 8.68 -9.92 7.62
C PRO A 74 8.61 -9.77 6.11
N SER A 75 9.49 -10.52 5.47
CA SER A 75 9.74 -10.46 4.03
C SER A 75 8.50 -10.92 3.27
N ALA A 76 7.81 -11.97 3.74
CA ALA A 76 6.61 -12.46 3.09
C ALA A 76 5.37 -11.58 3.37
N THR A 77 5.20 -11.03 4.57
CA THR A 77 4.14 -10.05 4.83
C THR A 77 4.36 -8.79 3.97
N GLY A 78 5.58 -8.27 3.92
CA GLY A 78 5.93 -7.11 3.09
C GLY A 78 5.73 -7.37 1.59
N MET A 79 6.08 -8.55 1.10
CA MET A 79 5.85 -8.92 -0.30
C MET A 79 4.36 -9.15 -0.62
N MET A 80 3.59 -9.73 0.31
CA MET A 80 2.13 -9.81 0.22
C MET A 80 1.54 -8.42 0.06
N TYR A 81 1.97 -7.48 0.90
CA TYR A 81 1.58 -6.09 0.79
C TYR A 81 1.95 -5.50 -0.57
N ALA A 82 3.22 -5.56 -0.98
CA ALA A 82 3.69 -4.94 -2.22
C ALA A 82 2.98 -5.50 -3.46
N CYS A 83 2.73 -6.80 -3.49
CA CYS A 83 2.14 -7.48 -4.64
C CYS A 83 0.61 -7.37 -4.67
N PHE A 84 -0.08 -7.43 -3.53
CA PHE A 84 -1.55 -7.45 -3.50
C PHE A 84 -2.19 -6.09 -3.25
N PHE A 85 -1.54 -5.21 -2.49
CA PHE A 85 -2.18 -3.96 -2.10
C PHE A 85 -2.45 -3.06 -3.31
N TYR A 86 -1.45 -2.81 -4.14
CA TYR A 86 -1.58 -1.92 -5.29
C TYR A 86 -2.58 -2.40 -6.35
N PRO A 87 -2.52 -3.65 -6.82
CA PRO A 87 -3.46 -4.13 -7.84
C PRO A 87 -4.89 -4.24 -7.31
N CYS A 88 -5.08 -4.67 -6.07
CA CYS A 88 -6.39 -4.69 -5.44
C CYS A 88 -6.94 -3.26 -5.30
N LEU A 89 -6.14 -2.32 -4.79
CA LEU A 89 -6.58 -0.93 -4.68
C LEU A 89 -7.03 -0.33 -6.01
N HIS A 90 -6.28 -0.56 -7.09
CA HIS A 90 -6.68 -0.12 -8.44
C HIS A 90 -8.01 -0.70 -8.88
N ALA A 91 -8.27 -1.97 -8.55
CA ALA A 91 -9.57 -2.57 -8.77
C ALA A 91 -10.68 -1.85 -8.02
N TRP A 92 -10.41 -1.46 -6.77
CA TRP A 92 -11.40 -0.74 -5.98
C TRP A 92 -11.67 0.66 -6.55
N PHE A 93 -10.66 1.30 -7.14
CA PHE A 93 -10.86 2.56 -7.89
C PHE A 93 -11.60 2.40 -9.20
N ASN A 94 -11.76 1.19 -9.75
CA ASN A 94 -12.59 1.01 -10.94
C ASN A 94 -14.07 1.39 -10.68
N VAL A 95 -14.54 1.33 -9.42
CA VAL A 95 -15.88 1.82 -9.03
C VAL A 95 -16.01 3.33 -9.21
N ARG A 96 -14.91 4.08 -9.17
CA ARG A 96 -14.89 5.52 -9.47
C ARG A 96 -15.48 5.83 -10.83
N ALA A 97 -15.26 4.93 -11.79
CA ALA A 97 -15.78 5.04 -13.15
C ALA A 97 -17.28 4.75 -13.25
N LEU A 98 -17.99 4.49 -12.14
CA LEU A 98 -19.42 4.19 -12.09
C LEU A 98 -20.25 5.35 -11.54
N GLY A 99 -19.63 6.48 -11.17
CA GLY A 99 -20.31 7.62 -10.54
C GLY A 99 -20.89 7.34 -9.15
N ALA A 100 -20.68 6.13 -8.59
CA ALA A 100 -21.19 5.69 -7.30
C ALA A 100 -20.25 6.09 -6.14
N TRP A 101 -19.98 7.38 -6.02
CA TRP A 101 -18.95 7.95 -5.13
C TRP A 101 -19.04 7.51 -3.66
N ASN A 102 -20.25 7.36 -3.11
CA ASN A 102 -20.43 6.94 -1.72
C ASN A 102 -20.05 5.46 -1.52
N VAL A 103 -20.38 4.62 -2.50
CA VAL A 103 -20.07 3.19 -2.49
C VAL A 103 -18.58 2.95 -2.71
N GLU A 104 -17.96 3.72 -3.63
CA GLU A 104 -16.51 3.74 -3.82
C GLU A 104 -15.79 4.05 -2.51
N LYS A 105 -16.10 5.20 -1.89
CA LYS A 105 -15.44 5.62 -0.64
C LYS A 105 -15.58 4.58 0.45
N LEU A 106 -16.79 4.09 0.67
CA LEU A 106 -17.05 3.09 1.70
C LEU A 106 -16.23 1.83 1.44
N THR A 107 -16.32 1.25 0.25
CA THR A 107 -15.63 -0.01 -0.05
C THR A 107 -14.11 0.12 -0.08
N VAL A 108 -13.57 1.26 -0.55
CA VAL A 108 -12.12 1.55 -0.55
C VAL A 108 -11.61 1.71 0.87
N VAL A 109 -12.28 2.51 1.71
CA VAL A 109 -11.88 2.72 3.12
C VAL A 109 -11.96 1.40 3.87
N THR A 110 -13.05 0.64 3.73
CA THR A 110 -13.19 -0.67 4.35
C THR A 110 -12.10 -1.64 3.89
N PHE A 111 -11.79 -1.69 2.59
CA PHE A 111 -10.67 -2.51 2.08
C PHE A 111 -9.35 -2.15 2.73
N GLN A 112 -9.01 -0.85 2.78
CA GLN A 112 -7.73 -0.43 3.33
C GLN A 112 -7.64 -0.74 4.82
N VAL A 113 -8.68 -0.45 5.60
CA VAL A 113 -8.70 -0.75 7.04
C VAL A 113 -8.54 -2.25 7.25
N LEU A 114 -9.36 -3.07 6.59
CA LEU A 114 -9.34 -4.52 6.78
C LEU A 114 -8.05 -5.18 6.26
N PHE A 115 -7.49 -4.72 5.14
CA PHE A 115 -6.22 -5.24 4.62
C PHE A 115 -5.04 -4.88 5.55
N ASN A 116 -5.02 -3.66 6.09
CA ASN A 116 -4.00 -3.29 7.08
C ASN A 116 -4.17 -4.11 8.37
N LEU A 117 -5.40 -4.27 8.88
CA LEU A 117 -5.67 -5.13 10.03
C LEU A 117 -5.26 -6.58 9.79
N PHE A 118 -5.46 -7.11 8.57
CA PHE A 118 -5.07 -8.46 8.18
C PHE A 118 -3.55 -8.67 8.33
N LEU A 119 -2.76 -7.68 7.91
CA LEU A 119 -1.30 -7.70 8.04
C LEU A 119 -0.85 -7.38 9.48
N MET A 120 -1.64 -6.59 10.22
CA MET A 120 -1.32 -6.24 11.60
C MET A 120 -1.61 -7.36 12.61
N PHE A 121 -2.53 -8.27 12.30
CA PHE A 121 -2.92 -9.36 13.19
C PHE A 121 -2.31 -10.66 12.70
N PRO A 122 -1.04 -10.97 12.99
CA PRO A 122 -0.43 -12.24 12.60
C PRO A 122 -1.18 -13.43 13.22
N LEU A 123 -1.35 -14.47 12.41
CA LEU A 123 -2.05 -15.70 12.83
C LEU A 123 -1.41 -16.36 14.07
N ILE A 124 -0.11 -16.16 14.28
CA ILE A 124 0.67 -16.78 15.37
C ILE A 124 0.25 -16.25 16.74
N TYR A 125 -0.03 -14.94 16.87
CA TYR A 125 -0.30 -14.30 18.17
C TYR A 125 -1.78 -14.06 18.43
N VAL A 126 -2.56 -13.68 17.41
CA VAL A 126 -3.95 -13.20 17.56
C VAL A 126 -4.89 -13.94 16.61
N ARG A 127 -4.98 -15.26 16.81
CA ARG A 127 -5.63 -16.18 15.86
C ARG A 127 -7.12 -15.87 15.62
N HIS A 128 -7.86 -15.52 16.67
CA HIS A 128 -9.30 -15.26 16.57
C HIS A 128 -9.58 -13.94 15.86
N GLU A 129 -8.84 -12.89 16.21
CA GLU A 129 -8.89 -11.57 15.61
C GLU A 129 -8.47 -11.63 14.14
N HIS A 130 -7.39 -12.37 13.83
CA HIS A 130 -6.95 -12.61 12.45
C HIS A 130 -8.07 -13.27 11.63
N SER A 131 -8.65 -14.37 12.14
CA SER A 131 -9.74 -15.07 11.44
C SER A 131 -10.95 -14.18 11.19
N ALA A 132 -11.31 -13.34 12.16
CA ALA A 132 -12.40 -12.39 12.03
C ALA A 132 -12.10 -11.34 10.95
N VAL A 133 -10.89 -10.75 10.97
CA VAL A 133 -10.47 -9.75 10.00
C VAL A 133 -10.38 -10.33 8.58
N VAL A 134 -9.81 -11.53 8.41
CA VAL A 134 -9.79 -12.23 7.11
C VAL A 134 -11.19 -12.47 6.58
N SER A 135 -12.12 -12.89 7.44
CA SER A 135 -13.52 -13.12 7.06
C SER A 135 -14.21 -11.82 6.62
N LEU A 136 -14.06 -10.75 7.40
CA LEU A 136 -14.59 -9.43 7.06
C LEU A 136 -13.98 -8.91 5.76
N PHE A 137 -12.68 -9.10 5.56
CA PHE A 137 -11.96 -8.68 4.35
C PHE A 137 -12.49 -9.41 3.12
N ALA A 138 -12.63 -10.74 3.20
CA ALA A 138 -13.18 -11.56 2.12
C ALA A 138 -14.64 -11.18 1.79
N LEU A 139 -15.49 -11.02 2.81
CA LEU A 139 -16.89 -10.60 2.62
C LEU A 139 -17.01 -9.22 1.98
N THR A 140 -16.19 -8.27 2.42
CA THR A 140 -16.15 -6.92 1.83
C THR A 140 -15.68 -6.98 0.38
N GLY A 141 -14.65 -7.78 0.08
CA GLY A 141 -14.17 -7.99 -1.29
C GLY A 141 -15.23 -8.59 -2.20
N LEU A 142 -15.92 -9.64 -1.75
CA LEU A 142 -17.03 -10.24 -2.49
C LEU A 142 -18.18 -9.25 -2.73
N GLY A 143 -18.58 -8.51 -1.69
CA GLY A 143 -19.63 -7.49 -1.80
C GLY A 143 -19.26 -6.40 -2.81
N HIS A 144 -18.00 -5.94 -2.77
CA HIS A 144 -17.47 -5.00 -3.75
C HIS A 144 -17.54 -5.56 -5.18
N PHE A 145 -17.15 -6.82 -5.39
CA PHE A 145 -17.19 -7.43 -6.72
C PHE A 145 -18.60 -7.66 -7.26
N CYS A 146 -19.58 -7.99 -6.41
CA CYS A 146 -20.98 -8.05 -6.82
C CYS A 146 -21.49 -6.69 -7.33
N ILE A 147 -21.10 -5.59 -6.67
CA ILE A 147 -21.44 -4.23 -7.11
C ILE A 147 -20.80 -3.93 -8.47
N VAL A 148 -19.52 -4.24 -8.61
CA VAL A 148 -18.72 -4.03 -9.83
C VAL A 148 -19.25 -4.87 -11.01
N GLU A 149 -19.72 -6.10 -10.77
CA GLU A 149 -20.30 -6.99 -11.79
C GLU A 149 -21.51 -6.37 -12.50
N SER A 150 -22.42 -5.73 -11.73
CA SER A 150 -23.64 -5.14 -12.28
C SER A 150 -23.35 -4.07 -13.35
N HIS A 151 -22.16 -3.47 -13.28
CA HIS A 151 -21.67 -2.43 -14.19
C HIS A 151 -20.67 -2.94 -15.25
N CYS A 152 -20.41 -4.25 -15.30
CA CYS A 152 -19.52 -4.86 -16.28
C CYS A 152 -20.15 -4.87 -17.69
N VAL A 153 -19.32 -4.66 -18.72
CA VAL A 153 -19.70 -4.84 -20.14
C VAL A 153 -20.18 -6.25 -20.42
N GLN A 154 -21.13 -6.40 -21.35
CA GLN A 154 -21.82 -7.67 -21.59
C GLN A 154 -20.87 -8.79 -22.04
N GLU A 155 -19.85 -8.47 -22.82
CA GLU A 155 -18.82 -9.41 -23.31
C GLU A 155 -18.03 -10.06 -22.16
N MET A 156 -17.63 -9.27 -21.16
CA MET A 156 -16.80 -9.75 -20.04
C MET A 156 -17.62 -10.28 -18.87
N ARG A 157 -18.94 -10.03 -18.86
CA ARG A 157 -19.82 -10.38 -17.73
C ARG A 157 -19.81 -11.86 -17.39
N LYS A 158 -19.76 -12.76 -18.39
CA LYS A 158 -19.68 -14.21 -18.14
C LYS A 158 -18.40 -14.57 -17.40
N THR A 159 -17.25 -14.09 -17.88
CA THR A 159 -15.94 -14.32 -17.27
C THR A 159 -15.88 -13.77 -15.85
N VAL A 160 -16.37 -12.55 -15.63
CA VAL A 160 -16.42 -11.94 -14.29
C VAL A 160 -17.30 -12.76 -13.34
N ARG A 161 -18.48 -13.23 -13.79
CA ARG A 161 -19.34 -14.11 -12.97
C ARG A 161 -18.67 -15.41 -12.58
N VAL A 162 -17.93 -16.03 -13.50
CA VAL A 162 -17.17 -17.25 -13.19
C VAL A 162 -16.14 -16.95 -12.11
N LEU A 163 -15.38 -15.86 -12.22
CA LEU A 163 -14.39 -15.48 -11.20
C LEU A 163 -15.03 -15.18 -9.84
N ILE A 164 -16.17 -14.48 -9.80
CA ILE A 164 -16.91 -14.22 -8.56
C ILE A 164 -17.39 -15.54 -7.96
N ALA A 165 -17.98 -16.43 -8.76
CA ALA A 165 -18.43 -17.74 -8.30
C ALA A 165 -17.26 -18.60 -7.77
N THR A 166 -16.11 -18.59 -8.46
CA THR A 166 -14.89 -19.27 -8.01
C THR A 166 -14.37 -18.68 -6.69
N ALA A 167 -14.36 -17.36 -6.55
CA ALA A 167 -13.97 -16.70 -5.30
C ALA A 167 -14.93 -17.07 -4.15
N MET A 168 -16.25 -17.01 -4.38
CA MET A 168 -17.26 -17.42 -3.40
C MET A 168 -17.11 -18.87 -2.99
N ALA A 169 -16.97 -19.79 -3.96
CA ALA A 169 -16.77 -21.21 -3.68
C ALA A 169 -15.48 -21.47 -2.90
N SER A 170 -14.40 -20.73 -3.23
CA SER A 170 -13.13 -20.83 -2.52
C SER A 170 -13.24 -20.36 -1.07
N PHE A 171 -13.85 -19.19 -0.82
CA PHE A 171 -14.05 -18.70 0.55
C PHE A 171 -15.04 -19.56 1.35
N LEU A 172 -16.06 -20.13 0.70
CA LEU A 172 -16.91 -21.15 1.32
C LEU A 172 -16.10 -22.39 1.70
N GLY A 173 -15.18 -22.83 0.82
CA GLY A 173 -14.24 -23.92 1.09
C GLY A 173 -13.36 -23.64 2.31
N VAL A 174 -12.84 -22.41 2.45
CA VAL A 174 -12.12 -21.97 3.67
C VAL A 174 -13.02 -22.11 4.91
N GLY A 175 -14.27 -21.64 4.84
CA GLY A 175 -15.24 -21.77 5.92
C GLY A 175 -15.56 -23.22 6.30
N CYS A 176 -15.74 -24.09 5.30
CA CYS A 176 -15.92 -25.53 5.51
C CYS A 176 -14.69 -26.16 6.17
N CYS A 177 -13.48 -25.81 5.74
CA CYS A 177 -12.27 -26.30 6.36
C CYS A 177 -12.15 -25.82 7.82
N ALA A 178 -12.49 -24.56 8.10
CA ALA A 178 -12.55 -24.05 9.46
C ALA A 178 -13.56 -24.82 10.32
N ALA A 179 -14.76 -25.10 9.79
CA ALA A 179 -15.76 -25.90 10.49
C ALA A 179 -15.28 -27.33 10.78
N ILE A 180 -14.64 -28.00 9.81
CA ILE A 180 -14.01 -29.31 10.02
C ILE A 180 -12.97 -29.22 11.13
N ALA A 181 -12.09 -28.22 11.09
CA ALA A 181 -11.06 -28.01 12.12
C ALA A 181 -11.63 -27.73 13.52
N THR A 182 -12.85 -27.18 13.62
CA THR A 182 -13.54 -27.02 14.91
C THR A 182 -14.11 -28.33 15.46
N ILE A 183 -14.54 -29.25 14.58
CA ILE A 183 -15.09 -30.56 14.94
C ILE A 183 -13.95 -31.53 15.26
N ASP A 184 -12.97 -31.63 14.38
CA ASP A 184 -11.76 -32.45 14.52
C ASP A 184 -10.53 -31.66 14.08
N LYS A 185 -9.74 -31.27 15.08
CA LYS A 185 -8.53 -30.46 14.94
C LYS A 185 -7.39 -31.16 14.19
N HIS A 186 -7.45 -32.49 14.06
CA HIS A 186 -6.39 -33.30 13.46
C HIS A 186 -6.73 -33.79 12.05
N TRP A 187 -8.01 -33.83 11.69
CA TRP A 187 -8.46 -34.39 10.43
C TRP A 187 -7.81 -33.71 9.22
N LEU A 188 -7.90 -32.37 9.12
CA LEU A 188 -7.35 -31.60 8.00
C LEU A 188 -5.82 -31.67 7.93
N PRO A 189 -5.06 -31.44 9.01
CA PRO A 189 -3.61 -31.57 8.98
C PRO A 189 -3.13 -32.96 8.53
N ILE A 190 -3.83 -34.03 8.92
CA ILE A 190 -3.42 -35.40 8.58
C ILE A 190 -3.79 -35.77 7.14
N HIS A 191 -5.03 -35.49 6.72
CA HIS A 191 -5.58 -36.02 5.46
C HIS A 191 -5.49 -35.04 4.29
N ALA A 192 -5.50 -33.73 4.56
CA ALA A 192 -5.57 -32.70 3.54
C ALA A 192 -4.84 -31.41 3.95
N PRO A 193 -3.53 -31.46 4.31
CA PRO A 193 -2.81 -30.34 4.92
C PRO A 193 -2.69 -29.10 4.04
N HIS A 194 -2.90 -29.22 2.72
CA HIS A 194 -2.81 -28.11 1.78
C HIS A 194 -4.17 -27.60 1.28
N LEU A 195 -5.28 -28.23 1.69
CA LEU A 195 -6.61 -27.90 1.17
C LEU A 195 -7.04 -26.48 1.55
N PHE A 196 -6.76 -26.07 2.79
CA PHE A 196 -7.07 -24.72 3.26
C PHE A 196 -6.31 -23.66 2.45
N TYR A 197 -4.99 -23.82 2.31
CA TYR A 197 -4.16 -22.98 1.45
C TYR A 197 -4.63 -22.95 -0.01
N LEU A 198 -5.01 -24.10 -0.59
CA LEU A 198 -5.50 -24.16 -1.97
C LEU A 198 -6.74 -23.29 -2.17
N PHE A 199 -7.69 -23.33 -1.23
CA PHE A 199 -8.87 -22.48 -1.28
C PHE A 199 -8.52 -21.00 -1.13
N GLU A 200 -7.68 -20.62 -0.16
CA GLU A 200 -7.25 -19.22 -0.03
C GLU A 200 -6.53 -18.71 -1.28
N ALA A 201 -5.58 -19.48 -1.81
CA ALA A 201 -4.82 -19.13 -3.00
C ALA A 201 -5.72 -18.97 -4.23
N THR A 202 -6.70 -19.86 -4.39
CA THR A 202 -7.67 -19.81 -5.49
C THR A 202 -8.61 -18.61 -5.37
N GLY A 203 -9.10 -18.32 -4.16
CA GLY A 203 -9.91 -17.14 -3.88
C GLY A 203 -9.15 -15.85 -4.20
N LEU A 204 -7.94 -15.69 -3.65
CA LEU A 204 -7.07 -14.54 -3.91
C LEU A 204 -6.70 -14.39 -5.39
N THR A 205 -6.42 -15.50 -6.09
CA THR A 205 -6.16 -15.49 -7.54
C THR A 205 -7.38 -14.99 -8.31
N SER A 206 -8.58 -15.45 -7.96
CA SER A 206 -9.82 -15.04 -8.61
C SER A 206 -10.10 -13.55 -8.42
N ILE A 207 -9.86 -13.04 -7.22
CA ILE A 207 -9.91 -11.61 -6.89
C ILE A 207 -8.97 -10.82 -7.80
N VAL A 208 -7.69 -11.20 -7.87
CA VAL A 208 -6.68 -10.52 -8.70
C VAL A 208 -7.02 -10.57 -10.19
N LEU A 209 -7.48 -11.72 -10.70
CA LEU A 209 -7.89 -11.83 -12.10
C LEU A 209 -9.11 -10.97 -12.43
N LEU A 210 -10.04 -10.82 -11.47
CA LEU A 210 -11.21 -9.96 -11.65
C LEU A 210 -10.78 -8.50 -11.79
N THR A 211 -9.77 -8.05 -11.03
CA THR A 211 -9.24 -6.68 -11.16
C THR A 211 -8.67 -6.39 -12.55
N LEU A 212 -8.03 -7.40 -13.16
CA LEU A 212 -7.44 -7.33 -14.50
C LEU A 212 -8.50 -7.33 -15.60
N LEU A 213 -9.48 -8.23 -15.49
CA LEU A 213 -10.42 -8.56 -16.56
C LEU A 213 -11.68 -7.69 -16.56
N TRP A 214 -12.00 -7.04 -15.44
CA TRP A 214 -13.17 -6.19 -15.38
C TRP A 214 -13.05 -4.96 -16.29
N LYS A 215 -14.12 -4.69 -17.04
CA LYS A 215 -14.30 -3.50 -17.87
C LYS A 215 -15.68 -2.91 -17.60
N GLY A 216 -15.74 -1.64 -17.23
CA GLY A 216 -16.99 -0.92 -16.94
C GLY A 216 -17.69 -0.46 -18.22
N LYS A 217 -19.03 -0.43 -18.21
CA LYS A 217 -19.85 0.09 -19.33
C LYS A 217 -19.58 1.58 -19.63
N GLU A 218 -19.38 2.38 -18.58
CA GLU A 218 -19.15 3.83 -18.70
C GLU A 218 -17.76 4.20 -19.26
N TRP A 219 -16.80 3.26 -19.24
CA TRP A 219 -15.52 3.41 -19.95
C TRP A 219 -15.72 3.67 -21.45
N GLN A 220 -16.81 3.15 -22.03
CA GLN A 220 -17.16 3.39 -23.44
C GLN A 220 -17.97 4.68 -23.64
N ALA A 221 -18.59 5.24 -22.60
CA ALA A 221 -19.61 6.27 -22.75
C ALA A 221 -19.13 7.70 -22.50
N HIS A 222 -18.26 7.99 -21.51
CA HIS A 222 -17.94 9.41 -21.24
C HIS A 222 -16.62 9.71 -20.51
N LYS A 223 -15.78 10.45 -21.23
CA LYS A 223 -14.70 11.36 -20.76
C LYS A 223 -15.20 12.58 -19.96
N THR A 224 -16.42 12.61 -19.38
CA THR A 224 -17.03 13.87 -18.88
C THR A 224 -17.76 13.78 -17.53
N VAL A 225 -17.34 12.92 -16.60
CA VAL A 225 -17.83 13.04 -15.22
C VAL A 225 -17.10 14.19 -14.53
N LYS A 226 -17.79 15.32 -14.30
CA LYS A 226 -17.29 16.42 -13.45
C LYS A 226 -17.08 15.87 -12.03
N ARG A 227 -15.82 15.83 -11.60
CA ARG A 227 -15.40 15.35 -10.27
C ARG A 227 -15.95 16.28 -9.18
N SER A 228 -16.58 15.71 -8.15
CA SER A 228 -16.83 16.45 -6.91
C SER A 228 -15.52 16.53 -6.10
N HIS A 229 -14.88 17.69 -6.14
CA HIS A 229 -13.60 17.95 -5.48
C HIS A 229 -13.65 17.70 -3.95
N THR A 230 -14.78 17.96 -3.31
CA THR A 230 -14.95 17.82 -1.86
C THR A 230 -14.87 16.36 -1.43
N GLY A 231 -15.48 15.45 -2.19
CA GLY A 231 -15.52 14.04 -1.85
C GLY A 231 -14.16 13.34 -1.93
N GLU A 232 -13.39 13.67 -2.95
CA GLU A 232 -12.05 13.15 -3.17
C GLU A 232 -11.07 13.64 -2.09
N TRP A 233 -11.23 14.86 -1.60
CA TRP A 233 -10.40 15.40 -0.53
C TRP A 233 -10.56 14.63 0.80
N TYR A 234 -11.80 14.33 1.23
CA TYR A 234 -12.02 13.55 2.46
C TYR A 234 -11.45 12.14 2.38
N LEU A 235 -11.56 11.50 1.21
CA LEU A 235 -10.97 10.17 1.00
C LEU A 235 -9.45 10.26 1.10
N ARG A 236 -8.82 11.22 0.40
CA ARG A 236 -7.37 11.45 0.49
C ARG A 236 -6.93 11.65 1.93
N LEU A 237 -7.62 12.53 2.67
CA LEU A 237 -7.31 12.82 4.06
C LEU A 237 -7.41 11.56 4.93
N ALA A 238 -8.54 10.84 4.85
CA ALA A 238 -8.77 9.63 5.64
C ALA A 238 -7.67 8.60 5.42
N VAL A 239 -7.28 8.36 4.16
CA VAL A 239 -6.22 7.41 3.86
C VAL A 239 -4.85 7.89 4.32
N THR A 240 -4.53 9.18 4.15
CA THR A 240 -3.25 9.74 4.60
C THR A 240 -3.10 9.83 6.11
N CYS A 241 -4.21 9.76 6.87
CA CYS A 241 -4.17 9.73 8.34
C CYS A 241 -3.89 8.32 8.90
N VAL A 242 -4.17 7.24 8.16
CA VAL A 242 -3.90 5.86 8.61
C VAL A 242 -2.42 5.65 9.02
N PRO A 243 -1.42 6.09 8.23
CA PRO A 243 -0.02 6.05 8.64
C PRO A 243 0.28 6.81 9.93
N VAL A 244 -0.36 7.96 10.12
CA VAL A 244 -0.17 8.80 11.32
C VAL A 244 -0.68 8.07 12.56
N PHE A 245 -1.90 7.51 12.48
CA PHE A 245 -2.44 6.70 13.57
C PHE A 245 -1.55 5.50 13.87
N TYR A 246 -1.09 4.79 12.84
CA TYR A 246 -0.18 3.67 13.00
C TYR A 246 1.11 4.06 13.72
N LEU A 247 1.79 5.13 13.29
CA LEU A 247 3.01 5.62 13.93
C LEU A 247 2.79 6.01 15.40
N CYS A 248 1.69 6.70 15.69
CA CYS A 248 1.32 7.07 17.06
C CYS A 248 1.05 5.84 17.94
N LEU A 249 0.58 4.74 17.35
CA LEU A 249 0.28 3.49 18.05
C LEU A 249 1.49 2.55 18.19
N LEU A 250 2.65 2.84 17.60
CA LEU A 250 3.80 1.93 17.67
C LEU A 250 4.31 1.67 19.09
N ILE A 251 4.36 2.70 19.95
CA ILE A 251 4.77 2.53 21.35
C ILE A 251 3.81 1.60 22.10
N PRO A 252 2.47 1.80 22.10
CA PRO A 252 1.57 0.87 22.77
C PRO A 252 1.60 -0.52 22.11
N LEU A 253 1.67 -0.61 20.77
CA LEU A 253 1.74 -1.89 20.05
C LEU A 253 3.03 -2.68 20.33
N SER A 254 4.11 -2.01 20.75
CA SER A 254 5.35 -2.65 21.20
C SER A 254 5.32 -3.14 22.65
N ALA A 255 4.22 -2.97 23.37
CA ALA A 255 4.11 -3.47 24.73
C ALA A 255 4.30 -5.00 24.75
N PRO A 256 5.01 -5.58 25.73
CA PRO A 256 5.25 -7.03 25.81
C PRO A 256 3.97 -7.87 25.76
N ALA A 257 2.86 -7.34 26.26
CA ALA A 257 1.56 -8.01 26.22
C ALA A 257 0.94 -8.10 24.81
N ILE A 258 1.32 -7.20 23.90
CA ILE A 258 0.83 -7.17 22.52
C ILE A 258 1.82 -7.88 21.59
N GLY A 259 3.12 -7.62 21.76
CA GLY A 259 4.18 -8.28 20.99
C GLY A 259 4.22 -7.91 19.50
N PHE A 260 3.45 -6.90 19.07
CA PHE A 260 3.37 -6.49 17.67
C PHE A 260 4.62 -5.72 17.22
N GLY A 261 5.08 -4.76 18.03
CA GLY A 261 6.32 -4.02 17.79
C GLY A 261 7.47 -4.53 18.67
N HIS A 262 8.71 -4.23 18.29
CA HIS A 262 9.88 -4.57 19.10
C HIS A 262 10.20 -3.43 20.08
N ARG A 263 10.76 -3.78 21.24
CA ARG A 263 11.45 -2.82 22.11
C ARG A 263 12.89 -3.28 22.23
N CYS A 264 13.80 -2.36 21.96
CA CYS A 264 15.22 -2.58 22.16
C CYS A 264 15.54 -3.06 23.58
N GLU A 265 16.67 -3.72 23.75
CA GLU A 265 17.25 -3.96 25.07
C GLU A 265 17.64 -2.61 25.71
N GLY A 266 17.35 -2.43 27.00
CA GLY A 266 17.62 -1.17 27.70
C GLY A 266 16.60 -0.05 27.45
N TRP A 267 15.45 -0.36 26.85
CA TRP A 267 14.38 0.63 26.57
C TRP A 267 14.06 1.53 27.78
N PRO A 268 13.96 2.86 27.60
CA PRO A 268 14.01 3.59 26.31
C PRO A 268 15.41 4.01 25.86
N ARG A 269 16.46 3.66 26.62
CA ARG A 269 17.85 4.06 26.36
C ARG A 269 18.54 3.05 25.45
N CYS A 270 17.96 2.82 24.28
CA CYS A 270 18.36 1.78 23.31
C CYS A 270 19.85 1.86 22.87
N ASP A 271 20.10 1.94 21.57
CA ASP A 271 21.42 2.19 21.01
C ASP A 271 21.81 3.67 21.15
N LEU A 272 22.82 4.12 20.39
CA LEU A 272 23.51 5.41 20.54
C LEU A 272 22.59 6.65 20.35
N PHE A 273 21.33 6.43 20.01
CA PHE A 273 20.36 7.47 19.64
C PHE A 273 19.12 7.47 20.52
N GLY A 274 19.05 6.56 21.50
CA GLY A 274 17.81 6.25 22.22
C GLY A 274 16.84 5.48 21.33
N ALA A 275 15.56 5.47 21.68
CA ALA A 275 14.53 4.83 20.90
C ALA A 275 14.36 5.51 19.52
N THR A 276 14.32 4.69 18.48
CA THR A 276 14.04 5.06 17.10
C THR A 276 12.81 4.34 16.57
N LEU A 277 12.24 4.83 15.47
CA LEU A 277 11.14 4.18 14.76
C LEU A 277 11.54 2.76 14.34
N SER A 278 12.80 2.60 13.90
CA SER A 278 13.34 1.30 13.47
C SER A 278 13.21 0.26 14.58
N ASP A 279 13.44 0.64 15.84
CA ASP A 279 13.38 -0.26 16.99
C ASP A 279 11.97 -0.81 17.19
N PHE A 280 10.94 -0.02 16.92
CA PHE A 280 9.56 -0.45 17.01
C PHE A 280 9.12 -1.33 15.84
N ILE A 281 9.69 -1.12 14.66
CA ILE A 281 9.32 -1.83 13.44
C ILE A 281 10.19 -3.06 13.13
N ARG A 282 11.19 -3.42 13.96
CA ARG A 282 12.06 -4.59 13.71
C ARG A 282 11.32 -5.93 13.71
N THR A 283 10.08 -5.97 14.17
CA THR A 283 9.28 -7.18 14.02
C THR A 283 8.81 -7.33 12.56
N PRO A 284 8.65 -8.56 12.11
CA PRO A 284 7.99 -8.89 10.85
C PRO A 284 6.75 -8.06 10.54
N GLU A 285 5.89 -8.00 11.54
CA GLU A 285 4.54 -7.50 11.44
C GLU A 285 4.54 -5.97 11.41
N ALA A 286 5.38 -5.34 12.23
CA ALA A 286 5.51 -3.90 12.23
C ALA A 286 6.27 -3.39 10.99
N THR A 287 7.30 -4.08 10.49
CA THR A 287 7.91 -3.73 9.19
C THR A 287 6.87 -3.84 8.06
N GLY A 288 6.13 -4.95 8.02
CA GLY A 288 5.09 -5.18 7.00
C GLY A 288 3.99 -4.12 7.04
N ALA A 289 3.50 -3.80 8.24
CA ALA A 289 2.49 -2.77 8.47
C ALA A 289 3.00 -1.33 8.24
N MET A 290 4.31 -1.08 8.39
CA MET A 290 4.92 0.17 7.96
C MET A 290 4.89 0.28 6.42
N GLY A 291 5.27 -0.78 5.71
CA GLY A 291 5.19 -0.86 4.24
C GLY A 291 3.77 -0.64 3.71
N ALA A 292 2.86 -1.56 4.00
CA ALA A 292 1.67 -1.21 4.76
C ALA A 292 0.95 0.12 4.53
N VAL A 293 1.04 0.92 5.58
CA VAL A 293 0.37 2.20 5.66
C VAL A 293 1.09 3.24 4.80
N PHE A 294 2.43 3.20 4.66
CA PHE A 294 3.20 4.26 3.99
C PHE A 294 3.23 4.19 2.48
N PHE A 295 3.08 3.02 1.87
CA PHE A 295 3.17 2.89 0.42
C PHE A 295 2.00 3.56 -0.30
N TYR A 296 0.78 3.54 0.26
CA TYR A 296 -0.36 4.23 -0.36
C TYR A 296 -0.16 5.76 -0.46
N PRO A 297 0.18 6.50 0.62
CA PRO A 297 0.48 7.93 0.52
C PRO A 297 1.56 8.25 -0.51
N CYS A 298 2.62 7.44 -0.57
CA CYS A 298 3.73 7.64 -1.50
C CYS A 298 3.31 7.40 -2.95
N LEU A 299 2.48 6.39 -3.19
CA LEU A 299 1.86 6.14 -4.47
C LEU A 299 0.86 7.23 -4.86
N HIS A 300 0.10 7.75 -3.91
CA HIS A 300 -0.85 8.82 -4.18
C HIS A 300 -0.12 10.13 -4.48
N ALA A 301 1.01 10.40 -3.83
CA ALA A 301 1.94 11.47 -4.20
C ALA A 301 2.41 11.31 -5.64
N TRP A 302 2.83 10.10 -6.02
CA TRP A 302 3.21 9.76 -7.40
C TRP A 302 2.11 10.06 -8.41
N LEU A 303 0.91 9.51 -8.20
CA LEU A 303 -0.20 9.63 -9.14
C LEU A 303 -0.66 11.07 -9.31
N ASN A 304 -0.72 11.81 -8.21
CA ASN A 304 -1.06 13.23 -8.22
C ASN A 304 -0.08 14.07 -9.06
N VAL A 305 1.22 13.82 -8.92
CA VAL A 305 2.23 14.54 -9.71
C VAL A 305 2.23 14.05 -11.16
N HIS A 306 1.99 12.77 -11.42
CA HIS A 306 1.87 12.26 -12.78
C HIS A 306 0.74 12.94 -13.57
N ASP A 307 -0.42 13.11 -12.95
CA ASP A 307 -1.57 13.77 -13.58
C ASP A 307 -1.33 15.27 -13.78
N ALA A 308 -0.73 15.94 -12.79
CA ALA A 308 -0.36 17.36 -12.85
C ALA A 308 0.63 17.68 -13.98
N VAL A 309 1.53 16.74 -14.27
CA VAL A 309 2.73 17.01 -15.05
C VAL A 309 2.63 16.53 -16.50
N ARG A 310 1.44 16.09 -16.95
CA ARG A 310 1.12 15.97 -18.38
C ARG A 310 1.36 17.26 -19.17
N HIS A 311 1.57 18.37 -18.47
CA HIS A 311 1.72 19.71 -19.02
C HIS A 311 3.12 20.32 -18.81
N SER A 312 4.09 19.62 -18.18
CA SER A 312 5.50 20.05 -18.03
C SER A 312 6.48 18.86 -18.08
N PRO A 313 7.17 18.58 -19.21
CA PRO A 313 7.95 17.35 -19.37
C PRO A 313 9.15 17.20 -18.41
N ILE A 314 9.76 18.32 -18.00
CA ILE A 314 10.95 18.32 -17.12
C ILE A 314 10.56 17.90 -15.70
N ASP A 315 9.47 18.45 -15.17
CA ASP A 315 8.98 18.12 -13.84
C ASP A 315 8.52 16.65 -13.78
N LEU A 316 8.11 16.04 -14.90
CA LEU A 316 7.58 14.67 -14.93
C LEU A 316 8.70 13.68 -14.61
N ARG A 317 9.83 13.88 -15.27
CA ARG A 317 10.99 13.00 -15.12
C ARG A 317 11.57 13.13 -13.72
N ALA A 318 11.69 14.36 -13.22
CA ALA A 318 12.17 14.62 -11.86
C ALA A 318 11.23 14.03 -10.80
N ALA A 319 9.92 14.16 -10.97
CA ALA A 319 8.94 13.57 -10.06
C ALA A 319 8.99 12.04 -10.04
N LYS A 320 9.06 11.41 -11.21
CA LYS A 320 9.20 9.95 -11.31
C LYS A 320 10.47 9.48 -10.62
N VAL A 321 11.61 10.11 -10.91
CA VAL A 321 12.90 9.75 -10.31
C VAL A 321 12.86 9.91 -8.80
N THR A 322 12.34 11.03 -8.29
CA THR A 322 12.31 11.27 -6.83
C THR A 322 11.45 10.26 -6.10
N VAL A 323 10.30 9.85 -6.65
CA VAL A 323 9.48 8.84 -5.95
C VAL A 323 10.04 7.43 -6.11
N VAL A 324 10.57 7.01 -7.27
CA VAL A 324 11.21 5.68 -7.38
C VAL A 324 12.37 5.60 -6.41
N ALA A 325 13.21 6.65 -6.41
CA ALA A 325 14.36 6.69 -5.53
C ALA A 325 13.95 6.72 -4.06
N PHE A 326 12.90 7.47 -3.69
CA PHE A 326 12.31 7.44 -2.35
C PHE A 326 11.83 6.03 -1.98
N GLN A 327 11.04 5.36 -2.83
CA GLN A 327 10.52 4.02 -2.55
C GLN A 327 11.63 2.98 -2.44
N ALA A 328 12.62 3.04 -3.32
CA ALA A 328 13.77 2.14 -3.31
C ALA A 328 14.62 2.32 -2.04
N THR A 329 14.91 3.58 -1.67
CA THR A 329 15.72 3.88 -0.48
C THR A 329 14.96 3.64 0.82
N PHE A 330 13.64 3.87 0.85
CA PHE A 330 12.77 3.53 1.97
C PHE A 330 12.66 2.00 2.14
N GLY A 331 12.43 1.26 1.06
CA GLY A 331 12.41 -0.21 1.07
C GLY A 331 13.74 -0.81 1.49
N LEU A 332 14.86 -0.23 1.03
CA LEU A 332 16.20 -0.61 1.46
C LEU A 332 16.42 -0.33 2.95
N ASN A 333 15.93 0.81 3.46
CA ASN A 333 15.98 1.14 4.89
C ASN A 333 15.24 0.07 5.72
N LEU A 334 14.00 -0.24 5.35
CA LEU A 334 13.19 -1.28 6.01
C LEU A 334 13.86 -2.66 5.95
N GLY A 335 14.47 -3.02 4.82
CA GLY A 335 15.24 -4.25 4.68
C GLY A 335 16.45 -4.27 5.61
N LEU A 336 17.30 -3.24 5.56
CA LEU A 336 18.53 -3.19 6.34
C LEU A 336 18.30 -3.05 7.85
N ALA A 337 17.17 -2.48 8.27
CA ALA A 337 16.74 -2.43 9.67
C ALA A 337 16.55 -3.83 10.28
N ASN A 338 16.20 -4.83 9.46
CA ASN A 338 16.00 -6.20 9.90
C ASN A 338 17.26 -7.09 9.80
N TYR A 339 18.26 -6.70 8.99
CA TYR A 339 19.40 -7.56 8.69
C TYR A 339 20.77 -7.07 9.20
N SER A 340 20.92 -5.80 9.60
CA SER A 340 22.23 -5.26 9.99
C SER A 340 22.29 -4.80 11.44
N SER A 341 23.34 -5.22 12.16
CA SER A 341 23.59 -4.84 13.56
C SER A 341 24.33 -3.51 13.74
N TYR A 342 24.31 -2.61 12.73
CA TYR A 342 25.15 -1.39 12.72
C TYR A 342 24.47 -0.19 12.06
N TRP A 343 25.06 1.00 12.25
CA TRP A 343 24.70 2.29 11.66
C TRP A 343 24.45 2.30 10.13
N VAL A 344 24.86 1.26 9.40
CA VAL A 344 24.74 1.14 7.94
C VAL A 344 23.30 1.28 7.45
N TRP A 345 22.31 0.76 8.18
CA TRP A 345 20.89 0.90 7.79
C TRP A 345 20.40 2.37 7.83
N ARG A 346 21.12 3.26 8.53
CA ARG A 346 20.82 4.69 8.61
C ARG A 346 21.34 5.49 7.42
N LEU A 347 22.26 4.95 6.61
CA LEU A 347 22.70 5.59 5.37
C LEU A 347 21.54 5.81 4.38
N PRO A 348 20.71 4.79 4.07
CA PRO A 348 19.48 4.98 3.29
C PRO A 348 18.55 6.07 3.83
N GLN A 349 18.59 6.37 5.13
CA GLN A 349 17.72 7.37 5.75
C GLN A 349 17.98 8.78 5.22
N ALA A 350 19.24 9.15 5.09
CA ALA A 350 19.61 10.43 4.50
C ALA A 350 19.16 10.52 3.03
N PHE A 351 19.32 9.43 2.27
CA PHE A 351 18.92 9.41 0.85
C PHE A 351 17.42 9.55 0.67
N PHE A 352 16.60 8.76 1.37
CA PHE A 352 15.15 8.89 1.20
C PHE A 352 14.65 10.25 1.70
N ALA A 353 15.25 10.83 2.74
CA ALA A 353 14.90 12.17 3.21
C ALA A 353 15.15 13.23 2.13
N VAL A 354 16.30 13.18 1.45
CA VAL A 354 16.60 14.05 0.31
C VAL A 354 15.58 13.87 -0.81
N PHE A 355 15.22 12.63 -1.15
CA PHE A 355 14.21 12.36 -2.18
C PHE A 355 12.81 12.83 -1.77
N ALA A 356 12.42 12.69 -0.50
CA ALA A 356 11.17 13.18 0.04
C ALA A 356 11.08 14.71 -0.06
N ILE A 357 12.13 15.41 0.38
CA ILE A 357 12.21 16.88 0.29
C ILE A 357 12.16 17.34 -1.17
N ALA A 358 12.96 16.72 -2.04
CA ALA A 358 12.97 17.04 -3.46
C ALA A 358 11.58 16.83 -4.09
N HIS A 359 10.88 15.75 -3.74
CA HIS A 359 9.54 15.49 -4.22
C HIS A 359 8.53 16.54 -3.72
N LEU A 360 8.59 16.92 -2.44
CA LEU A 360 7.74 17.96 -1.87
C LEU A 360 7.99 19.34 -2.50
N ILE A 361 9.23 19.66 -2.89
CA ILE A 361 9.56 20.89 -3.62
C ILE A 361 8.92 20.87 -5.02
N ILE A 362 8.97 19.74 -5.72
CA ILE A 362 8.29 19.58 -7.02
C ILE A 362 6.78 19.78 -6.84
N MET A 363 6.18 19.12 -5.85
CA MET A 363 4.77 19.30 -5.52
C MET A 363 4.44 20.75 -5.17
N LEU A 364 5.27 21.44 -4.39
CA LEU A 364 5.08 22.84 -4.03
C LEU A 364 5.11 23.77 -5.25
N ARG A 365 5.98 23.50 -6.23
CA ARG A 365 6.06 24.28 -7.49
C ARG A 365 4.84 24.12 -8.37
N LEU A 366 4.21 22.95 -8.32
CA LEU A 366 3.03 22.60 -9.12
C LEU A 366 1.71 22.87 -8.40
N CYS A 367 1.75 23.16 -7.09
CA CYS A 367 0.57 23.37 -6.26
C CYS A 367 -0.06 24.73 -6.56
N HIS A 368 -1.40 24.76 -6.60
CA HIS A 368 -2.17 25.98 -6.75
C HIS A 368 -1.99 26.93 -5.55
N ASP A 369 -2.05 28.25 -5.79
CA ASP A 369 -1.72 29.28 -4.80
C ASP A 369 -2.54 29.18 -3.51
N THR A 370 -3.82 28.82 -3.59
CA THR A 370 -4.69 28.67 -2.40
C THR A 370 -4.23 27.57 -1.44
N ARG A 371 -3.51 26.55 -1.92
CA ARG A 371 -2.98 25.45 -1.10
C ARG A 371 -1.46 25.46 -0.96
N ARG A 372 -0.80 26.38 -1.66
CA ARG A 372 0.66 26.53 -1.66
C ARG A 372 1.21 26.80 -0.27
N PHE A 373 0.50 27.56 0.56
CA PHE A 373 0.86 27.80 1.96
C PHE A 373 0.94 26.50 2.78
N HIS A 374 -0.07 25.63 2.67
CA HIS A 374 -0.10 24.35 3.38
C HIS A 374 1.02 23.42 2.89
N MET A 375 1.25 23.35 1.58
CA MET A 375 2.36 22.59 1.02
C MET A 375 3.73 23.14 1.44
N TRP A 376 3.87 24.46 1.57
CA TRP A 376 5.08 25.09 2.06
C TRP A 376 5.34 24.71 3.53
N LEU A 377 4.29 24.74 4.36
CA LEU A 377 4.37 24.28 5.74
C LEU A 377 4.79 22.81 5.84
N CYS A 378 4.21 21.92 5.00
CA CYS A 378 4.62 20.52 4.92
C CYS A 378 6.09 20.37 4.52
N ALA A 379 6.53 21.03 3.45
CA ALA A 379 7.91 20.96 2.97
C ALA A 379 8.91 21.50 4.00
N SER A 380 8.59 22.63 4.65
CA SER A 380 9.40 23.21 5.72
C SER A 380 9.50 22.28 6.93
N CYS A 381 8.38 21.72 7.38
CA CYS A 381 8.36 20.78 8.51
C CYS A 381 9.20 19.53 8.21
N VAL A 382 9.05 18.94 7.02
CA VAL A 382 9.83 17.78 6.57
C VAL A 382 11.33 18.11 6.48
N THR A 383 11.66 19.29 5.95
CA THR A 383 13.06 19.73 5.86
C THR A 383 13.68 19.91 7.24
N VAL A 384 12.99 20.59 8.16
CA VAL A 384 13.47 20.81 9.53
C VAL A 384 13.63 19.50 10.28
N THR A 385 12.64 18.62 10.24
CA THR A 385 12.67 17.33 10.94
C THR A 385 13.78 16.41 10.42
N PHE A 386 13.92 16.23 9.11
CA PHE A 386 15.00 15.40 8.57
C PHE A 386 16.38 16.01 8.72
N THR A 387 16.50 17.34 8.67
CA THR A 387 17.77 18.02 9.00
C THR A 387 18.15 17.81 10.46
N ALA A 388 17.18 17.92 11.37
CA ALA A 388 17.39 17.63 12.79
C ALA A 388 17.80 16.17 13.00
N LEU A 389 17.17 15.20 12.32
CA LEU A 389 17.56 13.79 12.37
C LEU A 389 18.98 13.56 11.86
N LEU A 390 19.40 14.24 10.80
CA LEU A 390 20.78 14.17 10.30
C LEU A 390 21.77 14.73 11.32
N ILE A 391 21.48 15.88 11.95
CA ILE A 391 22.28 16.45 13.03
C ILE A 391 22.37 15.49 14.22
N LEU A 392 21.24 14.95 14.68
CA LEU A 392 21.19 13.97 15.77
C LEU A 392 21.96 12.69 15.43
N THR A 393 22.01 12.30 14.16
CA THR A 393 22.81 11.16 13.71
C THR A 393 24.31 11.43 13.86
N VAL A 394 24.78 12.64 13.51
CA VAL A 394 26.17 13.05 13.73
C VAL A 394 26.49 13.18 15.22
N VAL A 395 25.58 13.78 15.99
CA VAL A 395 25.74 13.98 17.44
C VAL A 395 25.80 12.65 18.18
N GLY A 396 24.86 11.73 17.93
CA GLY A 396 24.85 10.41 18.57
C GLY A 396 26.07 9.56 18.21
N HIS A 397 26.67 9.78 17.02
CA HIS A 397 27.94 9.15 16.68
C HIS A 397 29.13 9.78 17.42
N SER A 398 29.14 11.10 17.56
CA SER A 398 30.23 11.84 18.22
C SER A 398 30.20 11.68 19.74
N ASN A 399 29.01 11.55 20.33
CA ASN A 399 28.79 11.33 21.75
C ASN A 399 27.65 10.31 21.96
N PRO A 400 27.98 9.01 22.05
CA PRO A 400 27.01 7.91 22.15
C PRO A 400 26.09 7.93 23.37
N THR A 401 26.48 8.59 24.47
CA THR A 401 25.69 8.59 25.70
C THR A 401 24.72 9.77 25.78
N LEU A 402 24.95 10.83 25.00
CA LEU A 402 24.18 12.08 25.10
C LEU A 402 22.69 11.88 24.85
N LEU A 403 22.32 11.27 23.71
CA LEU A 403 20.91 11.10 23.33
C LEU A 403 20.19 10.06 24.21
N PRO A 404 20.76 8.86 24.47
CA PRO A 404 20.10 7.88 25.33
C PRO A 404 19.87 8.37 26.76
N GLU A 405 20.80 9.14 27.33
CA GLU A 405 20.69 9.59 28.73
C GLU A 405 19.78 10.81 28.90
N HIS A 406 19.87 11.79 27.99
CA HIS A 406 19.19 13.07 28.17
C HIS A 406 17.92 13.23 27.32
N ALA A 407 17.81 12.50 26.21
CA ALA A 407 16.70 12.67 25.26
C ALA A 407 16.32 11.35 24.55
N PRO A 408 16.01 10.26 25.29
CA PRO A 408 15.88 8.93 24.72
C PRO A 408 14.74 8.74 23.71
N TYR A 409 13.80 9.69 23.60
CA TYR A 409 12.69 9.63 22.64
C TYR A 409 12.78 10.67 21.53
N LEU A 410 13.74 11.59 21.58
CA LEU A 410 13.79 12.72 20.65
C LEU A 410 13.92 12.26 19.20
N TYR A 411 14.73 11.24 18.96
CA TYR A 411 14.93 10.68 17.62
C TYR A 411 13.63 10.08 17.08
N PHE A 412 12.99 9.18 17.84
CA PHE A 412 11.68 8.61 17.49
C PHE A 412 10.62 9.68 17.21
N VAL A 413 10.49 10.69 18.06
CA VAL A 413 9.48 11.75 17.90
C VAL A 413 9.69 12.51 16.59
N LEU A 414 10.94 12.84 16.25
CA LEU A 414 11.26 13.53 15.00
C LEU A 414 11.00 12.65 13.77
N GLU A 415 11.27 11.35 13.84
CA GLU A 415 10.91 10.40 12.79
C GLU A 415 9.40 10.34 12.59
N VAL A 416 8.64 10.17 13.68
CA VAL A 416 7.17 10.12 13.63
C VAL A 416 6.59 11.39 13.02
N ILE A 417 7.07 12.57 13.41
CA ILE A 417 6.62 13.84 12.83
C ILE A 417 6.97 13.91 11.34
N GLY A 418 8.23 13.65 10.98
CA GLY A 418 8.70 13.72 9.60
C GLY A 418 7.91 12.80 8.67
N TYR A 419 7.77 11.52 9.04
CA TYR A 419 6.99 10.55 8.28
C TYR A 419 5.49 10.89 8.25
N SER A 420 4.90 11.36 9.35
CA SER A 420 3.50 11.78 9.36
C SER A 420 3.23 12.92 8.38
N VAL A 421 4.12 13.90 8.31
CA VAL A 421 3.96 15.01 7.35
C VAL A 421 4.15 14.55 5.91
N VAL A 422 5.12 13.66 5.64
CA VAL A 422 5.30 13.04 4.31
C VAL A 422 4.03 12.28 3.90
N ALA A 423 3.40 11.56 4.83
CA ALA A 423 2.16 10.83 4.57
C ALA A 423 0.97 11.75 4.26
N VAL A 424 0.84 12.90 4.95
CA VAL A 424 -0.31 13.81 4.82
C VAL A 424 -0.16 14.82 3.68
N ALA A 425 1.07 15.20 3.31
CA ALA A 425 1.32 16.20 2.25
C ALA A 425 0.54 15.96 0.93
N PRO A 426 0.38 14.72 0.42
CA PRO A 426 -0.40 14.45 -0.80
C PRO A 426 -1.89 14.82 -0.70
N ALA A 427 -2.46 14.90 0.50
CA ALA A 427 -3.85 15.34 0.70
C ALA A 427 -4.02 16.86 0.52
N PHE A 428 -2.96 17.62 0.76
CA PHE A 428 -2.93 19.07 0.57
C PHE A 428 -2.57 19.48 -0.86
N PHE A 429 -1.89 18.61 -1.60
CA PHE A 429 -1.54 18.87 -2.99
C PHE A 429 -2.76 18.96 -3.89
N TYR A 430 -2.84 20.05 -4.63
CA TYR A 430 -3.86 20.32 -5.63
C TYR A 430 -3.25 21.04 -6.82
N VAL A 431 -3.55 20.55 -8.01
CA VAL A 431 -3.13 21.20 -9.25
C VAL A 431 -4.35 21.84 -9.88
N ASP A 432 -4.21 23.11 -10.20
CA ASP A 432 -5.19 23.83 -10.99
C ASP A 432 -4.84 23.62 -12.46
N GLU A 433 -5.50 22.64 -13.07
CA GLU A 433 -5.34 22.33 -14.49
C GLU A 433 -5.67 23.54 -15.37
N GLU A 434 -6.64 24.37 -14.99
CA GLU A 434 -7.05 25.54 -15.80
C GLU A 434 -5.96 26.61 -15.79
N ALA A 435 -5.41 26.93 -14.62
CA ALA A 435 -4.28 27.86 -14.51
C ALA A 435 -3.03 27.35 -15.24
N LEU A 436 -2.77 26.04 -15.17
CA LEU A 436 -1.63 25.41 -15.83
C LEU A 436 -1.77 25.46 -17.37
N ILE A 437 -2.97 25.15 -17.89
CA ILE A 437 -3.29 25.26 -19.31
C ILE A 437 -3.19 26.72 -19.76
N ALA A 438 -3.72 27.67 -18.99
CA ALA A 438 -3.62 29.09 -19.30
C ALA A 438 -2.17 29.58 -19.38
N ARG A 439 -1.32 29.14 -18.44
CA ARG A 439 0.11 29.47 -18.43
C ARG A 439 0.86 28.88 -19.63
N ASN A 440 0.55 27.64 -20.01
CA ASN A 440 1.17 27.02 -21.18
C ASN A 440 0.77 27.71 -22.48
N ARG A 441 -0.50 28.13 -22.60
CA ARG A 441 -0.96 28.97 -23.72
C ARG A 441 -0.25 30.31 -23.77
N ALA A 442 -0.07 30.96 -22.62
CA ALA A 442 0.65 32.25 -22.53
C ALA A 442 2.13 32.13 -22.93
N ASN A 443 2.78 30.99 -22.66
CA ASN A 443 4.17 30.74 -23.01
C ASN A 443 4.40 30.32 -24.48
N GLY A 444 3.36 30.32 -25.32
CA GLY A 444 3.47 29.91 -26.73
C GLY A 444 3.70 28.41 -26.94
N ASN A 445 3.60 27.59 -25.89
CA ASN A 445 3.63 26.14 -25.99
C ASN A 445 2.24 25.66 -26.44
N SER A 446 1.95 25.76 -27.74
CA SER A 446 0.77 25.09 -28.31
C SER A 446 0.97 23.59 -28.16
N LEU A 447 0.25 22.98 -27.21
CA LEU A 447 0.09 21.54 -27.10
C LEU A 447 -0.66 21.07 -28.36
N SER A 448 0.10 20.73 -29.42
CA SER A 448 -0.39 20.05 -30.62
C SER A 448 -0.69 18.59 -30.31
#